data_AF-A0A1J3GAP7-F1
#
_entry.id   AF-A0A1J3GAP7-F1
#
_cell.length_a   1.000
_cell.length_b   1.000
_cell.length_c   1.000
_cell.angle_alpha   90.00
_cell.angle_beta   90.00
_cell.angle_gamma   90.00
#
_symmetry.space_group_name_H-M   'P 1'
#
loop_
_entity.id
_entity.type
_entity.pdbx_description
1 polymer ?
#
loop_
_entity_poly.entity_id
_entity_poly.type
_entity_poly.pdbx_seq_one_letter_code
_entity_poly.pdbx_strand_id
1 'polypeptide(L)'
;ARRGSLITLSSYYFSFSTTLFSPEKMNIIEATFFLCLFSSSHVYFAGAKQTAGNITASENPFTPRASLVRYWNKRIQGDTPKPSFFLSKASPLTAVESTRFASLASRHALDTRLSDFCSTAKLFCFPELAAHSLDKHGDDVNFAVYSRKNFTSYGSDRLSGVDSFKNYSGGDNIAVDSFRRYSRDSAGHDDEFSNYAGEVNVADQSFTNYATETTGGNGDFTNYHTNANQPNGRFTSYSDKANGRSQSFTAYSENGNSGAQTFTSYSKNGNGAPNGFSGYGSGSNVVKSGFTGYGETANGDNDTFTSYGGNGNNPVNEFKGYGVGGNGAVYGFKNYRDQSNIGADSFSSYAKNSNNEKVNFVNYGKSFNLGSDNFTGYGQGTDGGNVSFKTYGQGPSFKEYTKDGVVFARYSNNASSSGKTVNKWVEPGKFFRESMLKEGTFMQMPDIVDKMPERTFLPRTIISNLPFSSSETGEIRRIFGA
;
A
#
# COMPACT_ATOMS: atom_id res chain seq x y z
N ALA A 1 42.24 -17.23 -35.88
CA ALA A 1 42.85 -18.32 -35.10
C ALA A 1 42.27 -18.31 -33.68
N ARG A 2 41.43 -19.30 -33.36
CA ARG A 2 40.89 -19.53 -32.01
C ARG A 2 42.01 -20.10 -31.13
N ARG A 3 42.18 -19.60 -29.90
CA ARG A 3 42.79 -20.35 -28.80
C ARG A 3 41.77 -20.43 -27.67
N GLY A 4 41.05 -21.55 -27.64
CA GLY A 4 40.35 -22.00 -26.46
C GLY A 4 41.31 -22.81 -25.60
N SER A 5 41.38 -22.49 -24.31
CA SER A 5 41.99 -23.38 -23.32
C SER A 5 40.87 -24.22 -22.71
N LEU A 6 40.81 -25.47 -23.14
CA LEU A 6 40.16 -26.56 -22.41
C LEU A 6 40.94 -26.76 -21.10
N ILE A 7 40.22 -26.82 -19.97
CA ILE A 7 40.73 -27.48 -18.76
C ILE A 7 39.77 -28.63 -18.46
N THR A 8 40.30 -29.83 -18.65
CA THR A 8 39.77 -31.14 -18.32
C THR A 8 39.59 -31.29 -16.81
N LEU A 9 38.37 -31.60 -16.35
CA LEU A 9 38.10 -32.08 -14.99
C LEU A 9 38.28 -33.61 -14.98
N SER A 10 39.36 -34.07 -14.35
CA SER A 10 39.55 -35.49 -14.03
C SER A 10 38.77 -35.83 -12.77
N SER A 11 37.84 -36.78 -12.91
CA SER A 11 37.13 -37.42 -11.81
C SER A 11 38.10 -38.21 -10.93
N TYR A 12 38.18 -37.88 -9.65
CA TYR A 12 38.70 -38.77 -8.63
C TYR A 12 37.54 -39.14 -7.69
N TYR A 13 37.05 -40.36 -7.88
CA TYR A 13 36.23 -41.08 -6.92
C TYR A 13 37.09 -41.43 -5.70
N PHE A 14 36.65 -41.04 -4.50
CA PHE A 14 37.03 -41.73 -3.28
C PHE A 14 35.77 -42.40 -2.71
N SER A 15 35.68 -43.71 -2.94
CA SER A 15 34.82 -44.61 -2.19
C SER A 15 35.31 -44.67 -0.74
N PHE A 16 34.44 -44.40 0.23
CA PHE A 16 34.60 -44.97 1.56
C PHE A 16 33.61 -46.13 1.68
N SER A 17 34.17 -47.34 1.75
CA SER A 17 33.47 -48.58 2.00
C SER A 17 32.95 -48.57 3.44
N THR A 18 31.64 -48.66 3.60
CA THR A 18 30.96 -48.98 4.85
C THR A 18 31.15 -50.45 5.16
N THR A 19 31.98 -50.77 6.16
CA THR A 19 31.88 -52.05 6.86
C THR A 19 32.47 -51.96 8.26
N LEU A 20 31.65 -52.40 9.23
CA LEU A 20 31.95 -52.85 10.59
C LEU A 20 32.23 -51.78 11.66
N PHE A 21 31.19 -51.44 12.43
CA PHE A 21 31.27 -51.49 13.90
C PHE A 21 29.89 -51.86 14.47
N SER A 22 29.81 -53.06 15.06
CA SER A 22 28.69 -53.56 15.85
C SER A 22 28.82 -53.02 17.29
N PRO A 23 27.74 -52.60 17.97
CA PRO A 23 27.82 -51.96 19.27
C PRO A 23 27.74 -53.00 20.40
N GLU A 24 28.80 -53.77 20.60
CA GLU A 24 28.96 -54.52 21.84
C GLU A 24 30.43 -54.47 22.28
N LYS A 25 30.65 -53.83 23.45
CA LYS A 25 31.91 -53.69 24.20
C LYS A 25 32.84 -52.56 23.76
N MET A 26 32.45 -51.31 24.05
CA MET A 26 33.42 -50.20 24.14
C MET A 26 33.96 -50.13 25.57
N ASN A 27 35.27 -50.23 25.71
CA ASN A 27 35.98 -50.31 26.99
C ASN A 27 36.13 -48.91 27.60
N ILE A 28 36.01 -48.77 28.93
CA ILE A 28 35.99 -47.48 29.66
C ILE A 28 37.22 -46.59 29.37
N ILE A 29 38.34 -47.22 28.99
CA ILE A 29 39.62 -46.56 28.67
C ILE A 29 39.58 -45.83 27.30
N GLU A 30 38.83 -46.34 26.32
CA GLU A 30 38.69 -45.69 25.00
C GLU A 30 37.74 -44.47 25.07
N ALA A 31 36.74 -44.53 25.95
CA ALA A 31 35.85 -43.39 26.23
C ALA A 31 36.59 -42.24 26.95
N THR A 32 37.61 -42.53 27.75
CA THR A 32 38.42 -41.51 28.44
C THR A 32 39.39 -40.81 27.48
N PHE A 33 39.92 -41.53 26.48
CA PHE A 33 40.83 -40.94 25.48
C PHE A 33 40.10 -39.97 24.53
N PHE A 34 38.83 -40.27 24.20
CA PHE A 34 37.99 -39.37 23.39
C PHE A 34 37.58 -38.08 24.15
N LEU A 35 37.43 -38.13 25.47
CA LEU A 35 37.07 -36.97 26.30
C LEU A 35 38.26 -36.04 26.59
N CYS A 36 39.50 -36.53 26.59
CA CYS A 36 40.70 -35.71 26.80
C CYS A 36 41.10 -34.87 25.57
N LEU A 37 40.75 -35.30 24.35
CA LEU A 37 41.03 -34.55 23.12
C LEU A 37 40.16 -33.28 22.96
N PHE A 38 39.00 -33.20 23.62
CA PHE A 38 38.15 -32.01 23.61
C PHE A 38 38.49 -30.98 24.71
N SER A 39 39.37 -31.31 25.67
CA SER A 39 39.69 -30.43 26.82
C SER A 39 40.97 -29.60 26.64
N SER A 40 41.74 -29.81 25.57
CA SER A 40 43.05 -29.18 25.36
C SER A 40 43.17 -28.37 24.06
N SER A 41 42.07 -27.75 23.61
CA SER A 41 42.11 -26.72 22.56
C SER A 41 42.25 -25.33 23.17
N HIS A 42 43.45 -24.97 23.65
CA HIS A 42 43.80 -23.56 23.81
C HIS A 42 43.98 -22.95 22.42
N VAL A 43 42.95 -22.25 21.95
CA VAL A 43 43.05 -21.42 20.73
C VAL A 43 43.97 -20.25 21.06
N TYR A 44 45.21 -20.33 20.56
CA TYR A 44 46.11 -19.18 20.51
C TYR A 44 45.50 -18.12 19.58
N PHE A 45 45.09 -16.99 20.15
CA PHE A 45 44.84 -15.77 19.39
C PHE A 45 46.19 -15.25 18.88
N ALA A 46 46.59 -15.67 17.67
CA ALA A 46 47.65 -15.01 16.93
C ALA A 46 47.10 -13.65 16.46
N GLY A 47 47.53 -12.58 17.14
CA GLY A 47 47.22 -11.21 16.77
C GLY A 47 47.77 -10.88 15.40
N ALA A 48 46.93 -10.98 14.37
CA ALA A 48 47.17 -10.30 13.11
C ALA A 48 46.83 -8.81 13.29
N LYS A 49 47.84 -7.95 13.11
CA LYS A 49 47.73 -6.48 13.09
C LYS A 49 46.50 -6.06 12.26
N GLN A 50 45.46 -5.59 12.95
CA GLN A 50 44.36 -4.88 12.34
C GLN A 50 44.82 -3.47 12.03
N THR A 51 44.94 -3.14 10.75
CA THR A 51 44.99 -1.75 10.30
C THR A 51 43.57 -1.21 10.36
N ALA A 52 43.43 -0.11 11.11
CA ALA A 52 42.17 0.48 11.52
C ALA A 52 41.30 0.91 10.33
N GLY A 53 40.06 0.42 10.33
CA GLY A 53 38.94 0.94 9.56
C GLY A 53 37.67 0.75 10.36
N ASN A 54 37.49 1.61 11.39
CA ASN A 54 36.30 1.81 12.23
C ASN A 54 35.25 0.67 12.24
N ILE A 55 35.60 -0.45 12.88
CA ILE A 55 34.60 -1.26 13.58
C ILE A 55 34.69 -0.80 15.03
N THR A 56 33.68 -0.10 15.51
CA THR A 56 33.57 0.23 16.94
C THR A 56 33.62 -1.08 17.72
N ALA A 57 34.44 -1.14 18.77
CA ALA A 57 34.80 -2.35 19.50
C ALA A 57 33.65 -3.01 20.32
N SER A 58 32.38 -2.75 19.97
CA SER A 58 31.21 -3.34 20.63
C SER A 58 30.25 -4.09 19.70
N GLU A 59 30.51 -4.21 18.40
CA GLU A 59 29.64 -4.97 17.48
C GLU A 59 30.09 -6.43 17.33
N ASN A 60 29.17 -7.38 17.56
CA ASN A 60 29.44 -8.82 17.44
C ASN A 60 29.83 -9.18 15.98
N PRO A 61 30.96 -9.89 15.75
CA PRO A 61 31.50 -10.17 14.41
C PRO A 61 30.65 -11.15 13.58
N PHE A 62 29.66 -11.79 14.20
CA PHE A 62 28.73 -12.74 13.60
C PHE A 62 27.37 -12.12 13.28
N THR A 63 27.20 -10.81 13.41
CA THR A 63 26.00 -10.11 12.94
C THR A 63 25.92 -10.10 11.41
N PRO A 64 24.70 -10.00 10.83
CA PRO A 64 24.53 -9.82 9.39
C PRO A 64 25.28 -8.60 8.85
N ARG A 65 25.28 -7.49 9.60
CA ARG A 65 26.03 -6.27 9.27
C ARG A 65 27.54 -6.53 9.19
N ALA A 66 28.13 -7.18 10.20
CA ALA A 66 29.55 -7.53 10.18
C ALA A 66 29.88 -8.49 9.02
N SER A 67 28.96 -9.42 8.69
CA SER A 67 29.12 -10.30 7.53
C SER A 67 29.12 -9.53 6.21
N LEU A 68 28.26 -8.53 6.04
CA LEU A 68 28.23 -7.67 4.85
C LEU A 68 29.52 -6.86 4.70
N VAL A 69 29.98 -6.24 5.79
CA VAL A 69 31.25 -5.48 5.84
C VAL A 69 32.43 -6.37 5.45
N ARG A 70 32.51 -7.58 6.02
CA ARG A 70 33.56 -8.56 5.71
C ARG A 70 33.50 -9.01 4.25
N TYR A 71 32.30 -9.24 3.71
CA TYR A 71 32.12 -9.59 2.30
C TYR A 71 32.61 -8.47 1.39
N TRP A 72 32.24 -7.22 1.69
CA TRP A 72 32.68 -6.04 0.93
C TRP A 72 34.22 -5.94 0.93
N ASN A 73 34.85 -5.99 2.10
CA ASN A 73 36.32 -5.94 2.23
C ASN A 73 37.03 -7.06 1.47
N LYS A 74 36.40 -8.24 1.35
CA LYS A 74 36.98 -9.37 0.63
C LYS A 74 36.81 -9.24 -0.89
N ARG A 75 35.73 -8.63 -1.37
CA ARG A 75 35.36 -8.63 -2.80
C ARG A 75 35.71 -7.35 -3.53
N ILE A 76 35.67 -6.21 -2.85
CA ILE A 76 36.00 -4.90 -3.42
C ILE A 76 37.41 -4.56 -2.98
N GLN A 77 38.34 -4.57 -3.93
CA GLN A 77 39.73 -4.21 -3.70
C GLN A 77 39.88 -2.69 -3.75
N GLY A 78 40.67 -2.12 -2.82
CA GLY A 78 40.93 -0.69 -2.72
C GLY A 78 40.24 0.00 -1.54
N ASP A 79 40.66 1.23 -1.27
CA ASP A 79 40.22 2.03 -0.11
C ASP A 79 38.90 2.80 -0.35
N THR A 80 38.10 2.36 -1.32
CA THR A 80 36.80 3.00 -1.59
C THR A 80 35.89 2.91 -0.37
N PRO A 81 35.27 4.03 0.05
CA PRO A 81 34.37 4.04 1.19
C PRO A 81 33.18 3.11 0.92
N LYS A 82 32.76 2.35 1.94
CA LYS A 82 31.59 1.48 1.86
C LYS A 82 30.35 2.37 1.69
N PRO A 83 29.49 2.13 0.69
CA PRO A 83 28.30 2.95 0.50
C PRO A 83 27.42 2.88 1.75
N SER A 84 27.16 4.04 2.36
CA SER A 84 26.36 4.17 3.58
C SER A 84 24.96 3.57 3.41
N PHE A 85 24.38 3.69 2.21
CA PHE A 85 23.12 3.08 1.83
C PHE A 85 23.09 1.55 2.03
N PHE A 86 24.11 0.81 1.59
CA PHE A 86 24.10 -0.65 1.78
C PHE A 86 24.28 -1.04 3.25
N LEU A 87 25.02 -0.24 4.01
CA LEU A 87 25.21 -0.47 5.43
C LEU A 87 23.95 -0.13 6.25
N SER A 88 23.19 0.90 5.86
CA SER A 88 21.91 1.24 6.50
C SER A 88 20.82 0.22 6.21
N LYS A 89 20.90 -0.48 5.06
CA LYS A 89 20.01 -1.59 4.72
C LYS A 89 20.49 -2.95 5.25
N ALA A 90 21.55 -3.02 6.06
CA ALA A 90 21.97 -4.29 6.68
C ALA A 90 21.01 -4.70 7.80
N SER A 91 20.68 -5.99 7.89
CA SER A 91 19.75 -6.49 8.91
C SER A 91 20.21 -6.15 10.33
N PRO A 92 19.30 -5.67 11.21
CA PRO A 92 19.63 -5.30 12.58
C PRO A 92 19.67 -6.53 13.51
N LEU A 93 19.38 -7.74 13.00
CA LEU A 93 19.39 -8.95 13.79
C LEU A 93 20.75 -9.17 14.48
N THR A 94 20.71 -9.54 15.74
CA THR A 94 21.87 -10.05 16.47
C THR A 94 22.31 -11.40 15.90
N ALA A 95 23.51 -11.86 16.29
CA ALA A 95 23.99 -13.19 15.93
C ALA A 95 23.07 -14.31 16.46
N VAL A 96 22.50 -14.12 17.66
CA VAL A 96 21.57 -15.08 18.29
C VAL A 96 20.25 -15.13 17.52
N GLU A 97 19.65 -13.98 17.24
CA GLU A 97 18.40 -13.91 16.48
C GLU A 97 18.58 -14.45 15.05
N SER A 98 19.69 -14.10 14.39
CA SER A 98 20.02 -14.62 13.07
C SER A 98 20.09 -16.15 13.05
N THR A 99 20.68 -16.75 14.09
CA THR A 99 20.77 -18.22 14.24
C THR A 99 19.40 -18.83 14.54
N ARG A 100 18.62 -18.22 15.43
CA ARG A 100 17.26 -18.65 15.77
C ARG A 100 16.35 -18.67 14.54
N PHE A 101 16.30 -17.58 13.78
CA PHE A 101 15.46 -17.49 12.58
C PHE A 101 15.97 -18.35 11.43
N ALA A 102 17.29 -18.52 11.28
CA ALA A 102 17.84 -19.46 10.31
C ALA A 102 17.42 -20.91 10.61
N SER A 103 17.40 -21.30 11.90
CA SER A 103 16.93 -22.62 12.36
C SER A 103 15.43 -22.83 12.18
N LEU A 104 14.62 -21.77 12.31
CA LEU A 104 13.18 -21.83 12.03
C LEU A 104 12.93 -21.97 10.52
N ALA A 105 13.66 -21.20 9.69
CA ALA A 105 13.60 -21.31 8.24
C ALA A 105 13.98 -22.72 7.76
N SER A 106 15.08 -23.30 8.26
CA SER A 106 15.53 -24.64 7.87
C SER A 106 14.59 -25.77 8.27
N ARG A 107 13.66 -25.52 9.22
CA ARG A 107 12.65 -26.46 9.68
C ARG A 107 11.26 -26.15 9.11
N HIS A 108 11.16 -25.24 8.15
CA HIS A 108 9.89 -24.77 7.58
C HIS A 108 8.89 -24.28 8.65
N ALA A 109 9.39 -23.66 9.72
CA ALA A 109 8.60 -23.22 10.88
C ALA A 109 8.71 -21.70 11.12
N LEU A 110 9.16 -20.94 10.12
CA LEU A 110 9.36 -19.49 10.22
C LEU A 110 8.03 -18.72 10.35
N ASP A 111 6.98 -19.25 9.71
CA ASP A 111 5.58 -18.80 9.80
C ASP A 111 5.08 -18.73 11.26
N THR A 112 5.45 -19.71 12.09
CA THR A 112 5.04 -19.77 13.52
C THR A 112 5.52 -18.59 14.38
N ARG A 113 6.48 -17.80 13.86
CA ARG A 113 7.06 -16.61 14.49
C ARG A 113 7.25 -15.48 13.48
N LEU A 114 6.42 -15.42 12.42
CA LEU A 114 6.60 -14.46 11.33
C LEU A 114 6.58 -13.01 11.81
N SER A 115 5.61 -12.64 12.66
CA SER A 115 5.51 -11.27 13.19
C SER A 115 6.74 -10.86 14.01
N ASP A 116 7.22 -11.75 14.88
CA ASP A 116 8.46 -11.58 15.67
C ASP A 116 9.65 -11.39 14.72
N PHE A 117 9.83 -12.32 13.77
CA PHE A 117 10.88 -12.27 12.77
C PHE A 117 10.92 -10.97 11.98
N CYS A 118 9.77 -10.53 11.45
CA CYS A 118 9.70 -9.37 10.58
C CYS A 118 9.90 -8.06 11.35
N SER A 119 9.39 -7.99 12.59
CA SER A 119 9.63 -6.85 13.48
C SER A 119 11.10 -6.75 13.87
N THR A 120 11.72 -7.85 14.31
CA THR A 120 13.13 -7.84 14.74
C THR A 120 14.06 -7.58 13.57
N ALA A 121 13.77 -8.15 12.39
CA ALA A 121 14.61 -8.00 11.22
C ALA A 121 14.31 -6.72 10.41
N LYS A 122 13.32 -5.89 10.79
CA LYS A 122 12.87 -4.73 9.99
C LYS A 122 12.60 -5.12 8.53
N LEU A 123 11.88 -6.23 8.32
CA LEU A 123 11.54 -6.75 6.99
C LEU A 123 10.14 -6.33 6.56
N PHE A 124 9.93 -6.29 5.25
CA PHE A 124 8.60 -6.19 4.65
C PHE A 124 7.95 -7.58 4.67
N CYS A 125 7.03 -7.82 5.61
CA CYS A 125 6.24 -9.04 5.67
C CYS A 125 4.78 -8.69 5.80
N PHE A 126 3.93 -9.34 5.00
CA PHE A 126 2.49 -9.24 5.18
C PHE A 126 2.16 -9.92 6.51
N PRO A 127 1.66 -9.19 7.52
CA PRO A 127 1.07 -9.89 8.63
C PRO A 127 -0.09 -10.69 8.04
N GLU A 128 -0.02 -12.01 8.16
CA GLU A 128 -1.23 -12.81 8.05
C GLU A 128 -2.23 -12.15 9.01
N LEU A 129 -3.39 -11.78 8.48
CA LEU A 129 -4.55 -11.38 9.26
C LEU A 129 -5.01 -12.63 10.05
N ALA A 130 -4.17 -13.05 11.00
CA ALA A 130 -4.32 -14.26 11.75
C ALA A 130 -5.62 -14.15 12.53
N ALA A 131 -6.60 -14.97 12.13
CA ALA A 131 -7.84 -15.26 12.83
C ALA A 131 -8.33 -14.10 13.73
N HIS A 132 -8.85 -13.06 13.08
CA HIS A 132 -9.45 -11.90 13.73
C HIS A 132 -10.34 -12.32 14.90
N SER A 133 -10.00 -11.86 16.12
CA SER A 133 -10.89 -12.04 17.26
C SER A 133 -12.23 -11.36 16.95
N LEU A 134 -13.32 -11.99 17.37
CA LEU A 134 -14.68 -11.47 17.25
C LEU A 134 -15.01 -10.51 18.39
N ASP A 135 -13.99 -9.94 19.03
CA ASP A 135 -14.16 -9.06 20.16
C ASP A 135 -14.97 -7.83 19.70
N LYS A 136 -16.03 -7.55 20.44
CA LYS A 136 -16.83 -6.36 20.27
C LYS A 136 -16.36 -5.33 21.28
N HIS A 137 -16.13 -4.10 20.81
CA HIS A 137 -15.86 -2.97 21.69
C HIS A 137 -17.19 -2.29 22.07
N GLY A 138 -17.52 -2.32 23.35
CA GLY A 138 -18.78 -1.80 23.89
C GLY A 138 -18.71 -0.35 24.37
N ASP A 139 -17.53 0.28 24.34
CA ASP A 139 -17.29 1.66 24.76
C ASP A 139 -16.67 2.46 23.61
N ASP A 140 -16.79 3.79 23.68
CA ASP A 140 -16.25 4.70 22.68
C ASP A 140 -14.74 4.71 22.84
N VAL A 141 -14.04 4.69 21.71
CA VAL A 141 -12.58 4.63 21.72
C VAL A 141 -11.96 5.93 21.24
N ASN A 142 -10.85 6.32 21.86
CA ASN A 142 -10.03 7.44 21.42
C ASN A 142 -8.56 7.01 21.44
N PHE A 143 -8.02 6.70 20.27
CA PHE A 143 -6.65 6.23 20.12
C PHE A 143 -5.75 7.32 19.53
N ALA A 144 -4.62 7.60 20.20
CA ALA A 144 -3.68 8.65 19.80
C ALA A 144 -2.41 8.15 19.06
N VAL A 145 -1.97 6.92 19.36
CA VAL A 145 -0.89 6.18 18.69
C VAL A 145 -1.23 4.70 18.81
N TYR A 146 -1.50 4.04 17.69
CA TYR A 146 -1.97 2.66 17.70
C TYR A 146 -1.41 2.00 16.43
N SER A 147 -0.75 0.85 16.55
CA SER A 147 -0.23 0.07 15.42
C SER A 147 -0.33 -1.43 15.71
N ARG A 148 -0.56 -2.24 14.67
CA ARG A 148 -0.62 -3.71 14.73
C ARG A 148 -1.64 -4.26 15.76
N LYS A 149 -2.88 -3.78 15.70
CA LYS A 149 -3.98 -4.17 16.60
C LYS A 149 -5.22 -4.57 15.80
N ASN A 150 -6.21 -5.19 16.44
CA ASN A 150 -7.39 -5.73 15.76
C ASN A 150 -8.40 -4.62 15.42
N PHE A 151 -8.78 -4.48 14.14
CA PHE A 151 -9.74 -3.48 13.63
C PHE A 151 -11.14 -4.04 13.33
N THR A 152 -11.43 -5.26 13.79
CA THR A 152 -12.57 -6.02 13.28
C THR A 152 -13.92 -5.40 13.59
N SER A 153 -14.18 -4.93 14.82
CA SER A 153 -15.52 -4.49 15.21
C SER A 153 -15.56 -3.33 16.22
N TYR A 154 -16.06 -2.16 15.80
CA TYR A 154 -16.26 -0.96 16.64
C TYR A 154 -17.58 -0.26 16.26
N GLY A 155 -18.06 0.65 17.11
CA GLY A 155 -19.25 1.47 16.81
C GLY A 155 -20.58 0.72 16.61
N SER A 156 -20.59 -0.61 16.66
CA SER A 156 -21.75 -1.40 16.22
C SER A 156 -22.88 -1.36 17.25
N ASP A 157 -24.12 -1.20 16.78
CA ASP A 157 -25.33 -1.11 17.60
C ASP A 157 -25.32 0.06 18.62
N ARG A 158 -24.51 1.11 18.36
CA ARG A 158 -24.33 2.25 19.28
C ARG A 158 -25.42 3.30 19.15
N LEU A 159 -25.73 3.95 20.27
CA LEU A 159 -26.59 5.13 20.33
C LEU A 159 -25.73 6.35 20.65
N SER A 160 -25.56 7.26 19.67
CA SER A 160 -24.65 8.40 19.77
C SER A 160 -23.22 7.97 20.12
N GLY A 161 -22.34 8.94 20.36
CA GLY A 161 -20.94 8.70 20.71
C GLY A 161 -19.99 8.87 19.53
N VAL A 162 -18.69 8.71 19.78
CA VAL A 162 -17.66 8.86 18.77
C VAL A 162 -16.51 7.89 18.97
N ASP A 163 -16.09 7.22 17.89
CA ASP A 163 -14.83 6.48 17.86
C ASP A 163 -13.78 7.27 17.06
N SER A 164 -12.67 7.64 17.70
CA SER A 164 -11.59 8.46 17.10
C SER A 164 -10.26 7.71 17.02
N PHE A 165 -9.67 7.72 15.82
CA PHE A 165 -8.41 7.05 15.47
C PHE A 165 -7.43 8.07 14.91
N LYS A 166 -6.37 8.33 15.68
CA LYS A 166 -5.33 9.27 15.29
C LYS A 166 -3.98 8.58 15.15
N ASN A 167 -3.24 8.96 14.10
CA ASN A 167 -1.89 8.47 13.78
C ASN A 167 -1.82 6.94 13.72
N TYR A 168 -2.84 6.33 13.12
CA TYR A 168 -2.91 4.88 13.03
C TYR A 168 -2.04 4.35 11.90
N SER A 169 -1.22 3.32 12.16
CA SER A 169 -0.30 2.70 11.20
C SER A 169 0.58 3.71 10.42
N GLY A 170 0.77 4.91 10.96
CA GLY A 170 1.57 5.97 10.34
C GLY A 170 3.05 5.70 10.53
N GLY A 171 3.83 5.80 9.45
CA GLY A 171 5.26 5.49 9.50
C GLY A 171 5.58 4.01 9.73
N ASP A 172 4.61 3.10 9.55
CA ASP A 172 4.85 1.66 9.44
C ASP A 172 5.25 1.29 8.01
N ASN A 173 6.13 0.29 7.84
CA ASN A 173 6.52 -0.11 6.49
C ASN A 173 5.31 -0.67 5.72
N ILE A 174 4.44 -1.41 6.41
CA ILE A 174 3.18 -1.94 5.89
C ILE A 174 2.09 -1.68 6.92
N ALA A 175 1.02 -1.03 6.47
CA ALA A 175 -0.23 -0.92 7.22
C ALA A 175 -1.23 -1.89 6.58
N VAL A 176 -1.56 -3.00 7.24
CA VAL A 176 -2.59 -3.94 6.74
C VAL A 176 -3.72 -4.02 7.74
N ASP A 177 -4.87 -3.47 7.37
CA ASP A 177 -5.96 -3.27 8.31
C ASP A 177 -7.30 -3.73 7.75
N SER A 178 -8.06 -4.47 8.56
CA SER A 178 -9.37 -5.01 8.17
C SER A 178 -10.46 -4.56 9.13
N PHE A 179 -11.43 -3.84 8.57
CA PHE A 179 -12.60 -3.26 9.23
C PHE A 179 -13.80 -4.10 8.82
N ARG A 180 -14.18 -5.05 9.66
CA ARG A 180 -15.25 -5.99 9.31
C ARG A 180 -16.63 -5.42 9.61
N ARG A 181 -16.80 -4.77 10.76
CA ARG A 181 -18.05 -4.18 11.25
C ARG A 181 -17.75 -2.89 11.99
N TYR A 182 -17.93 -1.78 11.30
CA TYR A 182 -17.65 -0.48 11.87
C TYR A 182 -18.93 0.34 11.85
N SER A 183 -19.37 0.82 13.01
CA SER A 183 -20.58 1.65 13.14
C SER A 183 -21.82 1.05 12.50
N ARG A 184 -21.86 -0.28 12.37
CA ARG A 184 -22.98 -1.00 11.77
C ARG A 184 -24.18 -0.93 12.71
N ASP A 185 -25.37 -0.71 12.15
CA ASP A 185 -26.63 -0.64 12.92
C ASP A 185 -26.63 0.47 13.99
N SER A 186 -25.74 1.47 13.89
CA SER A 186 -25.65 2.57 14.87
C SER A 186 -26.64 3.71 14.57
N ALA A 187 -26.96 4.50 15.59
CA ALA A 187 -27.82 5.67 15.47
C ALA A 187 -27.11 6.91 16.05
N GLY A 188 -26.75 7.86 15.19
CA GLY A 188 -26.10 9.12 15.58
C GLY A 188 -24.65 8.97 16.08
N HIS A 189 -24.02 7.83 15.85
CA HIS A 189 -22.63 7.57 16.27
C HIS A 189 -21.64 8.02 15.18
N ASP A 190 -20.58 8.70 15.62
CA ASP A 190 -19.59 9.36 14.77
C ASP A 190 -18.28 8.56 14.71
N ASP A 191 -17.58 8.66 13.57
CA ASP A 191 -16.25 8.06 13.39
C ASP A 191 -15.27 9.12 12.92
N GLU A 192 -14.08 9.17 13.52
CA GLU A 192 -13.01 10.09 13.13
C GLU A 192 -11.72 9.33 12.84
N PHE A 193 -11.16 9.53 11.64
CA PHE A 193 -9.87 9.00 11.22
C PHE A 193 -8.94 10.13 10.84
N SER A 194 -7.84 10.29 11.57
CA SER A 194 -6.86 11.35 11.35
C SER A 194 -5.44 10.80 11.22
N ASN A 195 -4.75 11.14 10.14
CA ASN A 195 -3.40 10.65 9.83
C ASN A 195 -3.33 9.12 9.79
N TYR A 196 -4.19 8.52 8.97
CA TYR A 196 -4.32 7.07 8.86
C TYR A 196 -3.40 6.50 7.78
N ALA A 197 -2.54 5.56 8.15
CA ALA A 197 -1.58 4.86 7.29
C ALA A 197 -0.86 5.80 6.29
N GLY A 198 -0.45 6.96 6.80
CA GLY A 198 0.38 7.93 6.07
C GLY A 198 1.86 7.55 6.11
N GLU A 199 2.59 7.95 5.07
CA GLU A 199 4.05 7.77 4.98
C GLU A 199 4.51 6.29 5.05
N VAL A 200 3.69 5.37 4.52
CA VAL A 200 3.97 3.92 4.49
C VAL A 200 4.33 3.41 3.09
N ASN A 201 4.95 2.22 2.98
CA ASN A 201 5.21 1.62 1.67
C ASN A 201 3.94 1.09 1.02
N VAL A 202 3.16 0.36 1.81
CA VAL A 202 1.94 -0.32 1.41
C VAL A 202 0.94 -0.07 2.52
N ALA A 203 -0.08 0.72 2.21
CA ALA A 203 -1.29 0.78 2.99
C ALA A 203 -2.28 -0.14 2.30
N ASP A 204 -2.65 -1.25 2.92
CA ASP A 204 -3.64 -2.19 2.40
C ASP A 204 -4.78 -2.31 3.39
N GLN A 205 -5.96 -1.88 2.96
CA GLN A 205 -7.09 -1.80 3.84
C GLN A 205 -8.33 -2.42 3.22
N SER A 206 -9.13 -3.08 4.06
CA SER A 206 -10.46 -3.52 3.67
C SER A 206 -11.54 -3.09 4.65
N PHE A 207 -12.63 -2.52 4.14
CA PHE A 207 -13.89 -2.35 4.84
C PHE A 207 -14.93 -3.31 4.27
N THR A 208 -15.38 -4.25 5.08
CA THR A 208 -16.46 -5.16 4.69
C THR A 208 -17.80 -4.49 4.92
N ASN A 209 -18.08 -4.04 6.15
CA ASN A 209 -19.28 -3.31 6.52
C ASN A 209 -18.87 -2.09 7.33
N TYR A 210 -18.95 -0.92 6.72
CA TYR A 210 -18.75 0.35 7.40
C TYR A 210 -20.05 1.13 7.34
N ALA A 211 -20.56 1.53 8.50
CA ALA A 211 -21.77 2.30 8.67
C ALA A 211 -22.98 1.78 7.88
N THR A 212 -23.07 0.47 7.72
CA THR A 212 -24.22 -0.17 7.08
C THR A 212 -25.42 -0.10 8.01
N GLU A 213 -26.61 0.15 7.46
CA GLU A 213 -27.88 0.16 8.22
C GLU A 213 -27.91 1.20 9.36
N THR A 214 -27.09 2.27 9.26
CA THR A 214 -27.04 3.35 10.26
C THR A 214 -28.16 4.37 10.11
N THR A 215 -28.51 5.05 11.21
CA THR A 215 -29.37 6.24 11.19
C THR A 215 -28.62 7.45 11.75
N GLY A 216 -28.24 8.40 10.90
CA GLY A 216 -27.47 9.59 11.28
C GLY A 216 -26.00 9.32 11.58
N GLY A 217 -25.39 10.28 12.27
CA GLY A 217 -23.96 10.29 12.58
C GLY A 217 -23.08 10.75 11.42
N ASN A 218 -21.79 10.88 11.71
CA ASN A 218 -20.81 11.49 10.85
C ASN A 218 -19.56 10.61 10.70
N GLY A 219 -18.90 10.66 9.54
CA GLY A 219 -17.61 10.02 9.31
C GLY A 219 -16.59 11.03 8.77
N ASP A 220 -15.58 11.35 9.56
CA ASP A 220 -14.57 12.34 9.22
C ASP A 220 -13.20 11.70 8.96
N PHE A 221 -12.66 11.91 7.77
CA PHE A 221 -11.42 11.31 7.28
C PHE A 221 -10.42 12.39 6.87
N THR A 222 -9.36 12.54 7.65
CA THR A 222 -8.31 13.53 7.45
C THR A 222 -6.96 12.85 7.27
N ASN A 223 -6.23 13.21 6.21
CA ASN A 223 -4.91 12.65 5.88
C ASN A 223 -4.91 11.11 5.84
N TYR A 224 -5.75 10.58 4.96
CA TYR A 224 -5.96 9.16 4.80
C TYR A 224 -5.07 8.62 3.69
N HIS A 225 -4.15 7.69 4.01
CA HIS A 225 -3.17 7.14 3.06
C HIS A 225 -2.31 8.20 2.36
N THR A 226 -2.11 9.36 2.98
CA THR A 226 -1.32 10.44 2.38
C THR A 226 0.16 10.06 2.36
N ASN A 227 0.82 10.31 1.23
CA ASN A 227 2.22 9.94 0.98
C ASN A 227 2.52 8.42 1.08
N ALA A 228 1.49 7.56 1.06
CA ALA A 228 1.70 6.11 0.97
C ALA A 228 2.15 5.74 -0.45
N ASN A 229 3.22 4.95 -0.60
CA ASN A 229 3.69 4.56 -1.94
C ASN A 229 2.68 3.67 -2.67
N GLN A 230 2.07 2.72 -1.96
CA GLN A 230 0.94 1.95 -2.45
C GLN A 230 -0.31 2.10 -1.56
N PRO A 231 -1.18 3.08 -1.85
CA PRO A 231 -2.47 3.19 -1.17
C PRO A 231 -3.46 2.21 -1.81
N ASN A 232 -3.71 1.09 -1.14
CA ASN A 232 -4.67 0.06 -1.51
C ASN A 232 -5.86 0.07 -0.54
N GLY A 233 -7.07 0.02 -1.07
CA GLY A 233 -8.29 0.09 -0.27
C GLY A 233 -9.44 -0.65 -0.94
N ARG A 234 -10.17 -1.43 -0.16
CA ARG A 234 -11.26 -2.30 -0.62
C ARG A 234 -12.49 -2.10 0.23
N PHE A 235 -13.49 -1.43 -0.30
CA PHE A 235 -14.73 -1.08 0.39
C PHE A 235 -15.87 -1.89 -0.24
N THR A 236 -16.54 -2.73 0.55
CA THR A 236 -17.54 -3.70 0.04
C THR A 236 -18.98 -3.27 0.27
N SER A 237 -19.29 -2.85 1.49
CA SER A 237 -20.59 -2.27 1.87
C SER A 237 -20.31 -1.07 2.76
N TYR A 238 -20.20 0.09 2.11
CA TYR A 238 -19.88 1.34 2.78
C TYR A 238 -21.11 2.22 2.79
N SER A 239 -21.73 2.40 3.95
CA SER A 239 -23.01 3.11 4.12
C SER A 239 -24.18 2.55 3.32
N ASP A 240 -24.14 1.25 2.99
CA ASP A 240 -25.28 0.55 2.40
C ASP A 240 -26.48 0.60 3.37
N LYS A 241 -27.65 1.00 2.86
CA LYS A 241 -28.90 1.26 3.59
C LYS A 241 -28.78 2.28 4.73
N ALA A 242 -27.77 3.15 4.71
CA ALA A 242 -27.65 4.22 5.69
C ALA A 242 -28.72 5.30 5.48
N ASN A 243 -29.22 5.89 6.55
CA ASN A 243 -30.21 6.96 6.54
C ASN A 243 -29.66 8.19 7.26
N GLY A 244 -29.37 9.28 6.55
CA GLY A 244 -28.94 10.54 7.18
C GLY A 244 -27.47 10.62 7.60
N ARG A 245 -26.62 9.65 7.26
CA ARG A 245 -25.19 9.66 7.65
C ARG A 245 -24.37 10.52 6.68
N SER A 246 -23.61 11.49 7.20
CA SER A 246 -22.75 12.35 6.36
C SER A 246 -21.27 12.03 6.52
N GLN A 247 -20.48 12.24 5.47
CA GLN A 247 -19.04 11.94 5.50
C GLN A 247 -18.20 13.02 4.84
N SER A 248 -17.00 13.22 5.38
CA SER A 248 -16.04 14.21 4.93
C SER A 248 -14.66 13.60 4.74
N PHE A 249 -14.04 13.88 3.60
CA PHE A 249 -12.71 13.41 3.23
C PHE A 249 -11.85 14.60 2.82
N THR A 250 -10.91 15.00 3.68
CA THR A 250 -10.11 16.22 3.44
C THR A 250 -8.93 15.97 2.50
N ALA A 251 -8.17 14.91 2.76
CA ALA A 251 -7.02 14.50 1.95
C ALA A 251 -6.97 12.97 1.92
N TYR A 252 -7.31 12.39 0.77
CA TYR A 252 -7.46 10.95 0.62
C TYR A 252 -6.54 10.41 -0.48
N SER A 253 -5.65 9.49 -0.12
CA SER A 253 -4.67 8.85 -1.01
C SER A 253 -3.83 9.84 -1.83
N GLU A 254 -3.53 11.01 -1.26
CA GLU A 254 -2.72 12.03 -1.94
C GLU A 254 -1.25 11.64 -2.00
N ASN A 255 -0.55 12.09 -3.04
CA ASN A 255 0.88 11.84 -3.27
C ASN A 255 1.30 10.36 -3.35
N GLY A 256 0.37 9.43 -3.57
CA GLY A 256 0.72 8.02 -3.74
C GLY A 256 1.38 7.73 -5.09
N ASN A 257 2.24 6.70 -5.14
CA ASN A 257 2.94 6.35 -6.37
C ASN A 257 2.16 5.35 -7.24
N SER A 258 1.67 4.26 -6.65
CA SER A 258 0.91 3.24 -7.38
C SER A 258 -0.03 2.50 -6.44
N GLY A 259 -1.31 2.40 -6.72
CA GLY A 259 -2.22 1.68 -5.83
C GLY A 259 -3.61 1.54 -6.43
N ALA A 260 -4.52 0.89 -5.73
CA ALA A 260 -5.90 0.72 -6.18
C ALA A 260 -6.91 0.87 -5.04
N GLN A 261 -7.94 1.67 -5.29
CA GLN A 261 -9.06 1.91 -4.38
C GLN A 261 -10.33 1.40 -5.05
N THR A 262 -10.98 0.39 -4.47
CA THR A 262 -12.20 -0.19 -5.04
C THR A 262 -13.36 -0.03 -4.07
N PHE A 263 -14.46 0.53 -4.54
CA PHE A 263 -15.69 0.75 -3.80
C PHE A 263 -16.82 -0.04 -4.43
N THR A 264 -17.45 -0.89 -3.64
CA THR A 264 -18.66 -1.65 -3.99
C THR A 264 -19.78 -1.20 -3.08
N SER A 265 -21.00 -1.09 -3.61
CA SER A 265 -22.22 -0.78 -2.83
C SER A 265 -22.09 0.45 -1.90
N TYR A 266 -21.33 1.45 -2.33
CA TYR A 266 -21.14 2.68 -1.56
C TYR A 266 -22.46 3.46 -1.54
N SER A 267 -23.01 3.77 -0.37
CA SER A 267 -24.33 4.42 -0.19
C SER A 267 -25.48 3.73 -0.92
N LYS A 268 -25.33 2.46 -1.29
CA LYS A 268 -26.38 1.71 -1.97
C LYS A 268 -27.63 1.65 -1.10
N ASN A 269 -28.82 1.81 -1.67
CA ASN A 269 -30.09 1.87 -0.95
C ASN A 269 -30.14 2.94 0.18
N GLY A 270 -29.24 3.91 0.17
CA GLY A 270 -29.16 4.95 1.20
C GLY A 270 -30.31 5.96 1.10
N ASN A 271 -30.47 6.77 2.15
CA ASN A 271 -31.42 7.88 2.18
C ASN A 271 -30.78 9.12 2.81
N GLY A 272 -30.51 10.14 2.01
CA GLY A 272 -30.12 11.47 2.47
C GLY A 272 -28.77 11.52 3.16
N ALA A 273 -27.70 11.14 2.47
CA ALA A 273 -26.34 11.06 3.02
C ALA A 273 -25.33 11.87 2.17
N PRO A 274 -24.91 13.08 2.58
CA PRO A 274 -23.96 13.86 1.80
C PRO A 274 -22.50 13.40 2.06
N ASN A 275 -21.75 13.12 0.98
CA ASN A 275 -20.32 12.85 1.05
C ASN A 275 -19.50 13.98 0.42
N GLY A 276 -18.57 14.55 1.17
CA GLY A 276 -17.72 15.65 0.74
C GLY A 276 -16.27 15.24 0.61
N PHE A 277 -15.70 15.32 -0.59
CA PHE A 277 -14.26 15.13 -0.81
C PHE A 277 -13.60 16.47 -1.14
N SER A 278 -12.74 16.97 -0.26
CA SER A 278 -11.93 18.16 -0.55
C SER A 278 -10.77 17.84 -1.49
N GLY A 279 -10.11 16.69 -1.28
CA GLY A 279 -9.02 16.21 -2.11
C GLY A 279 -8.94 14.69 -2.13
N TYR A 280 -8.97 14.13 -3.34
CA TYR A 280 -8.82 12.69 -3.58
C TYR A 280 -7.73 12.45 -4.63
N GLY A 281 -6.71 11.66 -4.30
CA GLY A 281 -5.66 11.24 -5.23
C GLY A 281 -4.79 12.39 -5.77
N SER A 282 -4.82 13.58 -5.17
CA SER A 282 -4.08 14.73 -5.68
C SER A 282 -2.57 14.49 -5.63
N GLY A 283 -1.83 14.88 -6.68
CA GLY A 283 -0.37 14.75 -6.72
C GLY A 283 0.14 13.30 -6.78
N SER A 284 -0.74 12.33 -7.03
CA SER A 284 -0.42 10.92 -7.15
C SER A 284 0.10 10.55 -8.55
N ASN A 285 0.80 9.44 -8.69
CA ASN A 285 1.31 8.96 -9.96
C ASN A 285 0.28 8.04 -10.66
N VAL A 286 0.24 6.74 -10.32
CA VAL A 286 -0.67 5.73 -10.93
C VAL A 286 -1.57 5.11 -9.87
N VAL A 287 -2.35 5.95 -9.16
CA VAL A 287 -3.39 5.47 -8.23
C VAL A 287 -4.69 5.28 -9.00
N LYS A 288 -5.26 4.08 -8.90
CA LYS A 288 -6.49 3.68 -9.59
C LYS A 288 -7.68 3.75 -8.66
N SER A 289 -8.85 4.10 -9.21
CA SER A 289 -10.12 4.06 -8.49
C SER A 289 -11.17 3.31 -9.27
N GLY A 290 -11.89 2.41 -8.61
CA GLY A 290 -12.98 1.64 -9.18
C GLY A 290 -14.23 1.76 -8.32
N PHE A 291 -15.36 2.08 -8.93
CA PHE A 291 -16.66 2.21 -8.25
C PHE A 291 -17.67 1.28 -8.89
N THR A 292 -18.35 0.46 -8.09
CA THR A 292 -19.42 -0.45 -8.55
C THR A 292 -20.64 -0.32 -7.66
N GLY A 293 -21.79 0.03 -8.24
CA GLY A 293 -23.03 0.20 -7.48
C GLY A 293 -22.99 1.36 -6.48
N TYR A 294 -22.27 2.43 -6.81
CA TYR A 294 -22.21 3.63 -5.99
C TYR A 294 -23.55 4.38 -6.06
N GLY A 295 -24.17 4.67 -4.92
CA GLY A 295 -25.48 5.33 -4.84
C GLY A 295 -26.59 4.58 -5.56
N GLU A 296 -26.43 3.28 -5.81
CA GLU A 296 -27.45 2.49 -6.51
C GLU A 296 -28.73 2.47 -5.69
N THR A 297 -29.86 2.81 -6.31
CA THR A 297 -31.20 2.90 -5.71
C THR A 297 -31.29 3.79 -4.46
N ALA A 298 -30.35 4.72 -4.29
CA ALA A 298 -30.32 5.65 -3.16
C ALA A 298 -31.32 6.82 -3.36
N ASN A 299 -31.74 7.44 -2.26
CA ASN A 299 -32.68 8.55 -2.26
C ASN A 299 -32.03 9.81 -1.68
N GLY A 300 -31.94 10.88 -2.47
CA GLY A 300 -31.51 12.20 -1.98
C GLY A 300 -30.04 12.30 -1.53
N ASP A 301 -29.17 11.40 -1.99
CA ASP A 301 -27.73 11.49 -1.75
C ASP A 301 -27.14 12.78 -2.35
N ASN A 302 -26.12 13.35 -1.72
CA ASN A 302 -25.52 14.60 -2.21
C ASN A 302 -24.01 14.61 -2.06
N ASP A 303 -23.31 14.13 -3.09
CA ASP A 303 -21.87 14.01 -3.05
C ASP A 303 -21.16 15.08 -3.86
N THR A 304 -20.13 15.66 -3.25
CA THR A 304 -19.34 16.73 -3.85
C THR A 304 -17.86 16.44 -3.74
N PHE A 305 -17.21 16.32 -4.89
CA PHE A 305 -15.75 16.28 -5.02
C PHE A 305 -15.22 17.64 -5.43
N THR A 306 -14.49 18.30 -4.53
CA THR A 306 -13.85 19.58 -4.81
C THR A 306 -12.61 19.41 -5.69
N SER A 307 -11.82 18.37 -5.45
CA SER A 307 -10.66 17.98 -6.26
C SER A 307 -10.54 16.46 -6.33
N TYR A 308 -10.43 15.94 -7.55
CA TYR A 308 -10.27 14.51 -7.80
C TYR A 308 -9.15 14.27 -8.82
N GLY A 309 -8.08 13.61 -8.42
CA GLY A 309 -6.92 13.30 -9.28
C GLY A 309 -6.15 14.53 -9.78
N GLY A 310 -6.30 15.69 -9.13
CA GLY A 310 -5.64 16.93 -9.54
C GLY A 310 -4.13 16.87 -9.39
N ASN A 311 -3.37 17.49 -10.32
CA ASN A 311 -1.91 17.47 -10.34
C ASN A 311 -1.28 16.06 -10.34
N GLY A 312 -2.03 15.03 -10.72
CA GLY A 312 -1.53 13.65 -10.80
C GLY A 312 -0.82 13.34 -12.13
N ASN A 313 -0.08 12.24 -12.20
CA ASN A 313 0.56 11.83 -13.46
C ASN A 313 -0.41 11.06 -14.37
N ASN A 314 -0.95 9.94 -13.89
CA ASN A 314 -1.86 9.08 -14.65
C ASN A 314 -3.00 8.56 -13.75
N PRO A 315 -3.97 9.42 -13.37
CA PRO A 315 -5.16 8.97 -12.66
C PRO A 315 -5.99 8.07 -13.58
N VAL A 316 -6.33 6.87 -13.09
CA VAL A 316 -7.12 5.89 -13.84
C VAL A 316 -8.39 5.56 -13.06
N ASN A 317 -9.56 5.83 -13.64
CA ASN A 317 -10.82 5.73 -12.91
C ASN A 317 -11.86 4.92 -13.68
N GLU A 318 -12.54 4.03 -12.97
CA GLU A 318 -13.57 3.17 -13.54
C GLU A 318 -14.86 3.27 -12.72
N PHE A 319 -15.92 3.77 -13.34
CA PHE A 319 -17.24 3.92 -12.74
C PHE A 319 -18.22 2.94 -13.40
N LYS A 320 -18.41 1.79 -12.76
CA LYS A 320 -19.33 0.71 -13.12
C LYS A 320 -20.63 0.83 -12.32
N GLY A 321 -21.42 1.85 -12.63
CA GLY A 321 -22.67 2.11 -11.91
C GLY A 321 -22.46 3.14 -10.81
N TYR A 322 -22.92 4.35 -11.09
CA TYR A 322 -22.87 5.50 -10.20
C TYR A 322 -24.22 6.22 -10.27
N GLY A 323 -25.00 6.24 -9.18
CA GLY A 323 -26.38 6.77 -9.16
C GLY A 323 -27.37 5.92 -9.96
N VAL A 324 -27.13 4.62 -10.12
CA VAL A 324 -28.02 3.80 -10.95
C VAL A 324 -29.36 3.59 -10.23
N GLY A 325 -30.46 3.99 -10.86
CA GLY A 325 -31.81 3.84 -10.29
C GLY A 325 -32.08 4.68 -9.05
N GLY A 326 -31.21 5.64 -8.70
CA GLY A 326 -31.43 6.51 -7.56
C GLY A 326 -32.45 7.62 -7.84
N ASN A 327 -32.78 8.37 -6.81
CA ASN A 327 -33.90 9.31 -6.80
C ASN A 327 -33.54 10.62 -6.10
N GLY A 328 -33.50 11.72 -6.85
CA GLY A 328 -33.22 13.05 -6.34
C GLY A 328 -31.78 13.29 -5.86
N ALA A 329 -30.87 12.37 -6.17
CA ALA A 329 -29.46 12.49 -5.80
C ALA A 329 -28.73 13.59 -6.59
N VAL A 330 -27.71 14.19 -5.98
CA VAL A 330 -26.85 15.19 -6.59
C VAL A 330 -25.41 14.72 -6.48
N TYR A 331 -24.75 14.53 -7.62
CA TYR A 331 -23.37 14.11 -7.70
C TYR A 331 -22.55 15.10 -8.50
N GLY A 332 -21.49 15.65 -7.90
CA GLY A 332 -20.76 16.76 -8.48
C GLY A 332 -19.25 16.67 -8.35
N PHE A 333 -18.54 16.86 -9.47
CA PHE A 333 -17.10 17.12 -9.47
C PHE A 333 -16.84 18.58 -9.82
N LYS A 334 -16.28 19.34 -8.87
CA LYS A 334 -15.85 20.73 -9.13
C LYS A 334 -14.58 20.74 -10.00
N ASN A 335 -13.60 19.91 -9.66
CA ASN A 335 -12.37 19.74 -10.44
C ASN A 335 -12.01 18.27 -10.58
N TYR A 336 -12.04 17.77 -11.81
CA TYR A 336 -11.70 16.41 -12.14
C TYR A 336 -10.45 16.38 -13.03
N ARG A 337 -9.39 15.75 -12.52
CA ARG A 337 -8.06 15.62 -13.17
C ARG A 337 -7.45 16.95 -13.61
N ASP A 338 -7.79 18.04 -12.93
CA ASP A 338 -7.24 19.36 -13.26
C ASP A 338 -5.71 19.37 -13.10
N GLN A 339 -5.01 19.88 -14.12
CA GLN A 339 -3.54 19.94 -14.17
C GLN A 339 -2.83 18.58 -14.05
N SER A 340 -3.53 17.47 -14.27
CA SER A 340 -2.90 16.15 -14.37
C SER A 340 -2.11 16.01 -15.68
N ASN A 341 -1.14 15.09 -15.74
CA ASN A 341 -0.35 14.88 -16.95
C ASN A 341 -1.17 14.15 -18.04
N ILE A 342 -1.67 12.96 -17.76
CA ILE A 342 -2.56 12.16 -18.61
C ILE A 342 -3.63 11.51 -17.72
N GLY A 343 -4.72 10.98 -18.29
CA GLY A 343 -5.69 10.19 -17.54
C GLY A 343 -6.32 9.10 -18.39
N ALA A 344 -6.92 8.12 -17.73
CA ALA A 344 -7.71 7.09 -18.39
C ALA A 344 -8.97 6.80 -17.58
N ASP A 345 -10.11 7.30 -18.07
CA ASP A 345 -11.38 7.12 -17.39
C ASP A 345 -12.37 6.27 -18.19
N SER A 346 -13.16 5.49 -17.47
CA SER A 346 -14.31 4.78 -18.04
C SER A 346 -15.54 4.97 -17.17
N PHE A 347 -16.61 5.45 -17.78
CA PHE A 347 -17.91 5.65 -17.14
C PHE A 347 -18.90 4.78 -17.89
N SER A 348 -19.37 3.70 -17.25
CA SER A 348 -20.18 2.68 -17.93
C SER A 348 -21.69 2.81 -17.71
N SER A 349 -22.08 3.39 -16.58
CA SER A 349 -23.48 3.56 -16.20
C SER A 349 -23.55 4.63 -15.13
N TYR A 350 -24.03 5.81 -15.50
CA TYR A 350 -23.98 6.98 -14.64
C TYR A 350 -25.33 7.67 -14.63
N ALA A 351 -25.96 7.81 -13.46
CA ALA A 351 -27.36 8.20 -13.28
C ALA A 351 -28.31 7.37 -14.17
N LYS A 352 -27.97 6.13 -14.51
CA LYS A 352 -28.78 5.33 -15.44
C LYS A 352 -30.09 4.96 -14.77
N ASN A 353 -31.21 5.11 -15.48
CA ASN A 353 -32.56 4.84 -15.01
C ASN A 353 -32.92 5.58 -13.71
N SER A 354 -32.32 6.74 -13.44
CA SER A 354 -32.57 7.49 -12.22
C SER A 354 -33.75 8.46 -12.36
N ASN A 355 -34.25 8.97 -11.24
CA ASN A 355 -35.35 9.93 -11.18
C ASN A 355 -34.87 11.25 -10.59
N ASN A 356 -34.94 12.35 -11.33
CA ASN A 356 -34.56 13.70 -10.89
C ASN A 356 -33.13 13.85 -10.35
N GLU A 357 -32.21 12.96 -10.71
CA GLU A 357 -30.81 13.09 -10.29
C GLU A 357 -30.06 14.17 -11.07
N LYS A 358 -29.07 14.77 -10.42
CA LYS A 358 -28.20 15.77 -11.01
C LYS A 358 -26.76 15.30 -10.97
N VAL A 359 -26.16 15.11 -12.14
CA VAL A 359 -24.76 14.70 -12.27
C VAL A 359 -24.00 15.78 -13.02
N ASN A 360 -23.02 16.39 -12.35
CA ASN A 360 -22.36 17.57 -12.90
C ASN A 360 -20.84 17.51 -12.80
N PHE A 361 -20.18 17.81 -13.91
CA PHE A 361 -18.77 18.14 -13.97
C PHE A 361 -18.61 19.64 -14.21
N VAL A 362 -18.10 20.38 -13.24
CA VAL A 362 -17.80 21.80 -13.41
C VAL A 362 -16.54 21.98 -14.26
N ASN A 363 -15.47 21.24 -13.94
CA ASN A 363 -14.25 21.15 -14.74
C ASN A 363 -13.86 19.68 -14.92
N TYR A 364 -13.81 19.22 -16.16
CA TYR A 364 -13.41 17.86 -16.51
C TYR A 364 -12.21 17.82 -17.46
N GLY A 365 -11.20 17.01 -17.13
CA GLY A 365 -10.19 16.58 -18.09
C GLY A 365 -9.28 17.69 -18.61
N LYS A 366 -8.90 18.67 -17.77
CA LYS A 366 -7.89 19.69 -18.10
C LYS A 366 -6.47 19.17 -17.88
N SER A 367 -6.17 18.02 -18.49
CA SER A 367 -4.85 17.39 -18.45
C SER A 367 -3.89 18.04 -19.46
N PHE A 368 -2.59 17.90 -19.23
CA PHE A 368 -1.56 18.40 -20.15
C PHE A 368 -1.49 17.61 -21.46
N ASN A 369 -1.68 16.30 -21.39
CA ASN A 369 -1.69 15.38 -22.51
C ASN A 369 -3.08 14.75 -22.67
N LEU A 370 -3.38 14.33 -23.90
CA LEU A 370 -4.63 13.64 -24.22
C LEU A 370 -4.67 12.28 -23.54
N GLY A 371 -5.69 12.08 -22.71
CA GLY A 371 -6.02 10.81 -22.09
C GLY A 371 -6.95 9.95 -22.94
N SER A 372 -7.43 8.86 -22.33
CA SER A 372 -8.47 8.01 -22.89
C SER A 372 -9.68 8.02 -21.98
N ASP A 373 -10.70 8.81 -22.35
CA ASP A 373 -11.92 8.94 -21.57
C ASP A 373 -13.11 8.39 -22.36
N ASN A 374 -13.79 7.38 -21.80
CA ASN A 374 -14.93 6.72 -22.46
C ASN A 374 -16.19 6.79 -21.59
N PHE A 375 -17.24 7.37 -22.15
CA PHE A 375 -18.55 7.51 -21.53
C PHE A 375 -19.58 6.68 -22.30
N THR A 376 -20.14 5.69 -21.61
CA THR A 376 -21.22 4.83 -22.10
C THR A 376 -22.35 4.80 -21.06
N GLY A 377 -23.61 4.84 -21.48
CA GLY A 377 -24.75 4.74 -20.57
C GLY A 377 -24.93 5.94 -19.63
N TYR A 378 -24.68 7.16 -20.12
CA TYR A 378 -24.65 8.38 -19.31
C TYR A 378 -26.03 9.07 -19.27
N GLY A 379 -26.68 9.08 -18.12
CA GLY A 379 -28.06 9.54 -17.94
C GLY A 379 -29.08 8.72 -18.74
N GLN A 380 -28.72 7.52 -19.20
CA GLN A 380 -29.61 6.72 -20.04
C GLN A 380 -30.88 6.34 -19.26
N GLY A 381 -32.06 6.63 -19.82
CA GLY A 381 -33.33 6.27 -19.19
C GLY A 381 -33.69 7.08 -17.95
N THR A 382 -33.02 8.21 -17.71
CA THR A 382 -33.37 9.13 -16.61
C THR A 382 -34.72 9.79 -16.84
N ASP A 383 -35.53 9.87 -15.79
CA ASP A 383 -36.77 10.66 -15.77
C ASP A 383 -36.56 11.93 -14.92
N GLY A 384 -36.55 13.10 -15.57
CA GLY A 384 -36.17 14.35 -14.92
C GLY A 384 -34.69 14.42 -14.49
N GLY A 385 -34.26 15.58 -13.99
CA GLY A 385 -32.87 15.81 -13.58
C GLY A 385 -32.00 16.46 -14.66
N ASN A 386 -30.68 16.49 -14.44
CA ASN A 386 -29.74 17.08 -15.38
C ASN A 386 -28.37 16.41 -15.30
N VAL A 387 -27.78 16.20 -16.48
CA VAL A 387 -26.44 15.70 -16.62
C VAL A 387 -25.60 16.76 -17.35
N SER A 388 -24.62 17.39 -16.69
CA SER A 388 -23.89 18.51 -17.31
C SER A 388 -22.37 18.45 -17.23
N PHE A 389 -21.75 18.99 -18.27
CA PHE A 389 -20.34 19.38 -18.32
C PHE A 389 -20.27 20.89 -18.52
N LYS A 390 -19.93 21.63 -17.47
CA LYS A 390 -19.75 23.08 -17.59
C LYS A 390 -18.50 23.41 -18.40
N THR A 391 -17.40 22.71 -18.16
CA THR A 391 -16.17 22.79 -18.96
C THR A 391 -15.56 21.41 -19.14
N TYR A 392 -15.21 21.04 -20.37
CA TYR A 392 -14.52 19.79 -20.69
C TYR A 392 -13.41 19.97 -21.73
N GLY A 393 -12.35 19.15 -21.62
CA GLY A 393 -11.20 19.13 -22.53
C GLY A 393 -11.37 18.20 -23.74
N GLN A 394 -10.33 18.12 -24.58
CA GLN A 394 -10.22 17.19 -25.70
C GLN A 394 -9.91 15.77 -25.22
N GLY A 395 -10.49 14.74 -25.86
CA GLY A 395 -10.24 13.33 -25.53
C GLY A 395 -11.48 12.50 -25.15
N PRO A 396 -12.50 13.05 -24.47
CA PRO A 396 -13.71 12.30 -24.14
C PRO A 396 -14.47 11.79 -25.35
N SER A 397 -14.85 10.52 -25.29
CA SER A 397 -15.76 9.87 -26.23
C SER A 397 -17.09 9.57 -25.55
N PHE A 398 -18.18 10.06 -26.13
CA PHE A 398 -19.55 9.85 -25.63
C PHE A 398 -20.29 8.95 -26.62
N LYS A 399 -20.61 7.71 -26.22
CA LYS A 399 -21.27 6.74 -27.10
C LYS A 399 -22.78 6.67 -26.90
N GLU A 400 -23.22 6.62 -25.65
CA GLU A 400 -24.63 6.46 -25.28
C GLU A 400 -24.96 7.41 -24.13
N TYR A 401 -25.78 8.43 -24.40
CA TYR A 401 -26.24 9.39 -23.40
C TYR A 401 -27.70 9.82 -23.66
N THR A 402 -28.40 10.29 -22.63
CA THR A 402 -29.75 10.86 -22.83
C THR A 402 -29.71 12.14 -23.64
N LYS A 403 -30.60 12.28 -24.62
CA LYS A 403 -30.68 13.48 -25.46
C LYS A 403 -31.31 14.65 -24.72
N ASP A 404 -32.23 14.34 -23.79
CA ASP A 404 -32.97 15.33 -23.01
C ASP A 404 -32.35 15.43 -21.61
N GLY A 405 -32.09 16.65 -21.15
CA GLY A 405 -31.49 16.91 -19.84
C GLY A 405 -29.95 16.88 -19.81
N VAL A 406 -29.26 16.63 -20.92
CA VAL A 406 -27.79 16.73 -21.02
C VAL A 406 -27.35 18.11 -21.50
N VAL A 407 -26.38 18.72 -20.81
CA VAL A 407 -25.83 20.05 -21.14
C VAL A 407 -24.31 20.03 -21.24
N PHE A 408 -23.78 20.33 -22.43
CA PHE A 408 -22.35 20.57 -22.66
C PHE A 408 -22.12 22.07 -22.87
N ALA A 409 -21.73 22.80 -21.82
CA ALA A 409 -21.73 24.26 -21.86
C ALA A 409 -20.49 24.87 -22.52
N ARG A 410 -19.29 24.33 -22.26
CA ARG A 410 -18.04 24.89 -22.81
C ARG A 410 -17.01 23.80 -23.09
N TYR A 411 -16.52 23.82 -24.32
CA TYR A 411 -15.35 23.06 -24.74
C TYR A 411 -14.07 23.89 -24.60
N SER A 412 -12.97 23.27 -24.16
CA SER A 412 -11.66 23.93 -24.02
C SER A 412 -10.55 23.11 -24.68
N ASN A 413 -10.08 23.58 -25.84
CA ASN A 413 -8.93 23.01 -26.57
C ASN A 413 -7.57 23.30 -25.93
N ASN A 414 -7.49 24.30 -25.06
CA ASN A 414 -6.22 24.70 -24.47
C ASN A 414 -6.04 23.99 -23.12
N ALA A 415 -4.99 23.18 -23.00
CA ALA A 415 -4.36 22.80 -21.72
C ALA A 415 -3.75 24.02 -20.97
N SER A 416 -4.23 25.23 -21.27
CA SER A 416 -3.70 26.51 -20.83
C SER A 416 -4.86 27.50 -20.72
N SER A 417 -5.57 27.48 -19.60
CA SER A 417 -6.30 28.66 -19.11
C SER A 417 -6.48 28.62 -17.60
N SER A 418 -5.78 29.52 -16.94
CA SER A 418 -6.04 30.23 -15.66
C SER A 418 -7.36 29.94 -14.93
N GLY A 419 -7.58 28.72 -14.44
CA GLY A 419 -8.45 28.50 -13.29
C GLY A 419 -7.77 29.10 -12.05
N LYS A 420 -8.54 29.76 -11.16
CA LYS A 420 -8.00 30.23 -9.87
C LYS A 420 -7.31 29.04 -9.20
N THR A 421 -6.00 29.16 -9.07
CA THR A 421 -5.11 28.17 -8.49
C THR A 421 -5.58 27.90 -7.07
N VAL A 422 -5.92 26.64 -6.78
CA VAL A 422 -5.65 26.17 -5.42
C VAL A 422 -4.12 26.11 -5.38
N ASN A 423 -3.50 27.02 -4.64
CA ASN A 423 -2.04 27.11 -4.52
C ASN A 423 -1.49 25.84 -3.86
N LYS A 424 -1.41 24.73 -4.61
CA LYS A 424 -0.75 23.52 -4.16
C LYS A 424 0.59 23.45 -4.88
N TRP A 425 1.63 23.84 -4.15
CA TRP A 425 3.01 23.75 -4.56
C TRP A 425 3.34 22.29 -4.88
N VAL A 426 3.68 22.00 -6.14
CA VAL A 426 4.22 20.71 -6.56
C VAL A 426 5.74 20.82 -6.49
N GLU A 427 6.36 19.85 -5.82
CA GLU A 427 7.81 19.81 -5.66
C GLU A 427 8.53 19.83 -7.02
N PRO A 428 9.48 20.77 -7.24
CA PRO A 428 10.30 20.80 -8.44
C PRO A 428 11.00 19.46 -8.70
N GLY A 429 10.92 18.97 -9.93
CA GLY A 429 11.50 17.68 -10.31
C GLY A 429 10.60 16.47 -10.13
N LYS A 430 9.51 16.57 -9.35
CA LYS A 430 8.56 15.46 -9.14
C LYS A 430 7.95 14.96 -10.44
N PHE A 431 7.71 15.88 -11.38
CA PHE A 431 7.36 15.57 -12.76
C PHE A 431 8.30 16.30 -13.69
N PHE A 432 8.67 15.65 -14.79
CA PHE A 432 9.42 16.25 -15.88
C PHE A 432 8.73 15.94 -17.20
N ARG A 433 8.88 16.83 -18.17
CA ARG A 433 8.41 16.58 -19.54
C ARG A 433 9.49 15.84 -20.29
N GLU A 434 9.10 14.92 -21.18
CA GLU A 434 10.04 14.21 -22.05
C GLU A 434 10.93 15.19 -22.83
N SER A 435 10.39 16.33 -23.25
CA SER A 435 11.13 17.39 -23.95
C SER A 435 12.29 18.01 -23.16
N MET A 436 12.33 17.78 -21.84
CA MET A 436 13.40 18.21 -20.94
C MET A 436 14.54 17.17 -20.84
N LEU A 437 14.31 15.94 -21.31
CA LEU A 437 15.30 14.85 -21.34
C LEU A 437 16.26 15.04 -22.52
N LYS A 438 17.08 16.09 -22.48
CA LYS A 438 18.10 16.39 -23.49
C LYS A 438 19.48 16.39 -22.84
N GLU A 439 20.45 15.87 -23.55
CA GLU A 439 21.85 15.90 -23.11
C GLU A 439 22.27 17.32 -22.74
N GLY A 440 22.97 17.47 -21.61
CA GLY A 440 23.38 18.77 -21.07
C GLY A 440 22.30 19.55 -20.30
N THR A 441 21.05 19.08 -20.24
CA THR A 441 19.99 19.73 -19.45
C THR A 441 20.05 19.32 -17.99
N PHE A 442 20.27 20.28 -17.09
CA PHE A 442 20.22 20.04 -15.65
C PHE A 442 18.77 19.88 -15.19
N MET A 443 18.41 18.68 -14.74
CA MET A 443 17.10 18.41 -14.16
C MET A 443 17.21 18.40 -12.64
N GLN A 444 16.45 19.28 -11.98
CA GLN A 444 16.26 19.17 -10.55
C GLN A 444 15.51 17.86 -10.29
N MET A 445 16.11 16.97 -9.51
CA MET A 445 15.41 15.80 -9.01
C MET A 445 14.69 16.19 -7.72
N PRO A 446 13.47 15.67 -7.52
CA PRO A 446 12.77 15.85 -6.26
C PRO A 446 13.56 15.16 -5.16
N ASP A 447 13.21 15.44 -3.91
CA ASP A 447 13.74 14.72 -2.78
C ASP A 447 13.51 13.20 -2.92
N ILE A 448 14.56 12.50 -3.36
CA ILE A 448 14.59 11.03 -3.49
C ILE A 448 14.98 10.35 -2.18
N VAL A 449 14.97 11.08 -1.05
CA VAL A 449 15.07 10.45 0.26
C VAL A 449 13.98 9.39 0.36
N ASP A 450 14.39 8.21 0.79
CA ASP A 450 13.49 7.13 1.15
C ASP A 450 12.66 7.61 2.35
N LYS A 451 11.51 8.23 2.08
CA LYS A 451 10.53 8.69 3.08
C LYS A 451 9.82 7.52 3.77
N MET A 452 10.20 6.30 3.44
CA MET A 452 9.57 5.11 3.96
C MET A 452 10.30 4.62 5.21
N PRO A 453 9.63 3.81 6.05
CA PRO A 453 10.22 3.28 7.26
C PRO A 453 11.41 2.39 6.98
N GLU A 454 12.36 2.38 7.91
CA GLU A 454 13.61 1.63 7.76
C GLU A 454 13.36 0.16 7.43
N ARG A 455 13.93 -0.27 6.31
CA ARG A 455 13.91 -1.64 5.83
C ARG A 455 15.31 -2.17 5.69
N THR A 456 15.47 -3.46 5.90
CA THR A 456 16.77 -4.09 5.73
C THR A 456 16.70 -5.32 4.84
N PHE A 457 17.85 -5.71 4.29
CA PHE A 457 17.99 -6.92 3.51
C PHE A 457 18.00 -8.14 4.44
N LEU A 458 17.32 -9.20 4.01
CA LEU A 458 17.31 -10.45 4.74
C LEU A 458 18.73 -11.07 4.77
N PRO A 459 19.23 -11.53 5.93
CA PRO A 459 20.53 -12.16 6.02
C PRO A 459 20.64 -13.41 5.15
N ARG A 460 21.81 -13.59 4.53
CA ARG A 460 22.08 -14.73 3.65
C ARG A 460 21.88 -16.09 4.34
N THR A 461 22.19 -16.19 5.63
CA THR A 461 22.04 -17.42 6.44
C THR A 461 20.58 -17.85 6.61
N ILE A 462 19.64 -16.92 6.48
CA ILE A 462 18.20 -17.19 6.54
C ILE A 462 17.68 -17.43 5.12
N ILE A 463 18.07 -16.58 4.15
CA ILE A 463 17.72 -16.74 2.72
C ILE A 463 18.09 -18.13 2.21
N SER A 464 19.26 -18.66 2.56
CA SER A 464 19.71 -19.97 2.06
C SER A 464 18.83 -21.14 2.48
N ASN A 465 17.99 -20.94 3.50
CA ASN A 465 17.08 -21.96 4.03
C ASN A 465 15.63 -21.75 3.55
N LEU A 466 15.37 -20.77 2.69
CA LEU A 466 14.05 -20.48 2.14
C LEU A 466 13.93 -21.10 0.72
N PRO A 467 12.80 -21.74 0.39
CA PRO A 467 12.62 -22.46 -0.87
C PRO A 467 12.24 -21.52 -2.03
N PHE A 468 13.22 -20.77 -2.56
CA PHE A 468 13.00 -19.80 -3.66
C PHE A 468 12.96 -20.43 -5.08
N SER A 469 12.71 -21.73 -5.22
CA SER A 469 12.56 -22.36 -6.54
C SER A 469 11.18 -22.05 -7.15
N SER A 470 11.05 -22.04 -8.48
CA SER A 470 9.77 -21.76 -9.15
C SER A 470 8.66 -22.74 -8.75
N SER A 471 9.03 -23.99 -8.49
CA SER A 471 8.13 -25.06 -8.02
C SER A 471 7.68 -24.90 -6.57
N GLU A 472 8.39 -24.13 -5.75
CA GLU A 472 8.13 -23.97 -4.31
C GLU A 472 7.64 -22.55 -3.97
N THR A 473 7.31 -21.73 -4.97
CA THR A 473 6.77 -20.38 -4.77
C THR A 473 5.51 -20.35 -3.90
N GLY A 474 4.70 -21.42 -3.93
CA GLY A 474 3.56 -21.60 -3.03
C GLY A 474 3.95 -21.75 -1.56
N GLU A 475 5.10 -22.36 -1.26
CA GLU A 475 5.60 -22.48 0.12
C GLU A 475 6.12 -21.15 0.65
N ILE A 476 6.79 -20.36 -0.19
CA ILE A 476 7.19 -18.99 0.16
C ILE A 476 5.97 -18.13 0.46
N ARG A 477 4.93 -18.22 -0.37
CA ARG A 477 3.65 -17.55 -0.14
C ARG A 477 3.03 -17.93 1.20
N ARG A 478 3.01 -19.23 1.53
CA ARG A 478 2.55 -19.71 2.84
C ARG A 478 3.39 -19.15 3.99
N ILE A 479 4.72 -19.16 3.88
CA ILE A 479 5.62 -18.68 4.95
C ILE A 479 5.39 -17.20 5.25
N PHE A 480 5.13 -16.38 4.22
CA PHE A 480 4.98 -14.92 4.35
C PHE A 480 3.52 -14.43 4.28
N GLY A 481 2.53 -15.32 4.25
CA GLY A 481 1.10 -14.98 4.23
C GLY A 481 0.64 -14.22 2.97
N ALA A 482 1.21 -14.52 1.79
CA ALA A 482 1.02 -13.78 0.54
C ALA A 482 0.26 -14.53 -0.57
#